data_AF-A0A938TBH9-F1
#
_entry.id   AF-A0A938TBH9-F1
#
_cell.length_a   1.000
_cell.length_b   1.000
_cell.length_c   1.000
_cell.angle_alpha   90.00
_cell.angle_beta   90.00
_cell.angle_gamma   90.00
#
_symmetry.space_group_name_H-M   'P 1'
#
loop_
_entity.id
_entity.type
_entity.pdbx_description
1 polymer ?
#
loop_
_entity_poly.entity_id
_entity_poly.type
_entity_poly.pdbx_seq_one_letter_code
_entity_poly.pdbx_strand_id
1 'polypeptide(L)' 'MDLCFLIRDHFSIQRISREAQRLFGDSFSDRLFRGQLAYHKDIDYAEEVDYMPGCAVAAETVKAFLIDRALEGVVD' A
#
# COMPACT_ATOMS: atom_id res chain seq x y z
N MET A 1 -4.42 -3.34 5.38
CA MET A 1 -4.06 -4.75 5.61
C MET A 1 -3.88 -5.53 4.31
N ASP A 2 -4.93 -5.75 3.52
CA ASP A 2 -4.87 -6.61 2.32
C ASP A 2 -3.93 -6.08 1.23
N LEU A 3 -3.90 -4.76 1.06
CA LEU A 3 -3.06 -4.10 0.07
C LEU A 3 -1.55 -4.39 0.29
N CYS A 4 -1.14 -4.59 1.54
CA CYS A 4 0.23 -4.99 1.87
C CYS A 4 0.56 -6.36 1.27
N PHE A 5 -0.34 -7.33 1.39
CA PHE A 5 -0.13 -8.68 0.86
C PHE A 5 -0.16 -8.70 -0.67
N LEU A 6 -1.09 -7.97 -1.29
CA LEU A 6 -1.17 -7.87 -2.75
C LEU A 6 0.11 -7.25 -3.35
N ILE A 7 0.63 -6.19 -2.73
CA ILE A 7 1.86 -5.53 -3.21
C ILE A 7 3.09 -6.39 -2.91
N ARG A 8 3.15 -7.02 -1.73
CA ARG A 8 4.28 -7.87 -1.34
C ARG A 8 4.40 -9.10 -2.24
N ASP A 9 3.29 -9.76 -2.56
CA ASP A 9 3.33 -11.11 -3.12
C ASP A 9 3.05 -11.14 -4.63
N HIS A 10 2.43 -10.10 -5.20
CA HIS A 10 1.88 -10.17 -6.56
C HIS A 10 2.14 -8.97 -7.47
N PHE A 11 2.26 -7.74 -6.94
CA PHE A 11 2.28 -6.53 -7.78
C PHE A 11 3.25 -5.46 -7.28
N SER A 12 4.01 -4.85 -8.19
CA SER A 12 4.76 -3.62 -7.86
C SER A 12 3.87 -2.38 -7.95
N ILE A 13 4.24 -1.32 -7.21
CA ILE A 13 3.53 -0.03 -7.29
C ILE A 13 3.51 0.49 -8.72
N GLN A 14 4.64 0.42 -9.42
CA GLN A 14 4.74 0.87 -10.81
C GLN A 14 3.80 0.10 -11.75
N ARG A 15 3.61 -1.21 -11.54
CA ARG A 15 2.65 -2.01 -12.33
C ARG A 15 1.21 -1.57 -12.05
N ILE A 16 0.86 -1.37 -10.77
CA ILE A 16 -0.48 -0.91 -10.38
C ILE A 16 -0.75 0.47 -10.98
N SER A 17 0.18 1.41 -10.81
CA SER A 17 0.03 2.79 -11.30
C SER A 17 -0.10 2.86 -12.81
N ARG A 18 0.66 2.04 -13.57
CA ARG A 18 0.52 1.98 -15.02
C ARG A 18 -0.84 1.45 -15.45
N GLU A 19 -1.34 0.38 -14.82
CA GLU A 19 -2.66 -0.15 -15.16
C GLU A 19 -3.78 0.81 -14.74
N ALA A 20 -3.64 1.48 -13.59
CA ALA A 20 -4.59 2.50 -13.16
C ALA A 20 -4.61 3.70 -14.12
N GLN A 21 -3.44 4.18 -14.55
CA GLN A 21 -3.35 5.22 -15.58
C GLN A 21 -4.00 4.79 -16.90
N ARG A 22 -3.84 3.52 -17.30
CA ARG A 22 -4.47 2.98 -18.51
C ARG A 22 -5.99 2.90 -18.40
N LEU A 23 -6.52 2.57 -17.22
CA LEU A 23 -7.97 2.40 -16.99
C LEU A 23 -8.69 3.73 -16.74
N PHE A 24 -8.06 4.66 -16.02
CA PHE A 24 -8.70 5.85 -15.50
C PHE A 24 -8.16 7.16 -16.10
N GLY A 25 -7.05 7.10 -16.86
CA GLY A 25 -6.45 8.26 -17.51
C GLY A 25 -6.17 9.39 -16.53
N ASP A 26 -6.59 10.61 -16.89
CA ASP A 26 -6.39 11.83 -16.10
C ASP A 26 -7.13 11.84 -14.76
N SER A 27 -8.07 10.91 -14.54
CA SER A 27 -8.75 10.77 -13.24
C SER A 27 -7.90 10.05 -12.20
N PHE A 28 -6.79 9.42 -12.61
CA PHE A 28 -5.85 8.80 -11.71
C PHE A 28 -4.66 9.72 -11.43
N SER A 29 -4.21 9.73 -10.18
CA SER A 29 -3.00 10.44 -9.77
C SER A 29 -2.09 9.48 -9.01
N ASP A 30 -0.96 9.13 -9.63
CA ASP A 30 0.08 8.30 -8.98
C ASP A 30 0.56 8.92 -7.66
N ARG A 31 0.69 10.25 -7.63
CA ARG A 31 1.07 11.00 -6.43
C ARG A 31 0.06 10.83 -5.30
N LEU A 32 -1.24 10.95 -5.59
CA LEU A 32 -2.28 10.78 -4.56
C LEU A 32 -2.36 9.33 -4.11
N PHE A 33 -2.27 8.36 -5.03
CA PHE A 33 -2.25 6.94 -4.70
C PHE A 33 -1.10 6.59 -3.74
N ARG A 34 0.13 7.02 -4.05
CA ARG A 34 1.29 6.83 -3.15
C ARG A 34 1.13 7.56 -1.82
N GLY A 35 0.56 8.76 -1.83
CA GLY A 35 0.25 9.49 -0.60
C GLY A 35 -0.69 8.72 0.33
N GLN A 36 -1.71 8.05 -0.22
CA GLN A 36 -2.62 7.21 0.54
C GLN A 36 -1.94 5.98 1.15
N LEU A 37 -0.93 5.40 0.49
CA LEU A 37 -0.15 4.28 1.03
C LEU A 37 0.70 4.68 2.24
N ALA A 38 1.22 5.91 2.27
CA ALA A 38 2.06 6.39 3.36
C ALA A 38 1.26 6.95 4.56
N TYR A 39 -0.03 7.23 4.37
CA TYR A 39 -0.86 7.90 5.37
C TYR A 39 -1.58 6.90 6.30
N HIS A 40 -1.17 6.87 7.56
CA HIS A 40 -1.66 5.90 8.56
C HIS A 40 -2.30 6.54 9.80
N LYS A 41 -2.40 7.87 9.83
CA LYS A 41 -2.78 8.64 11.03
C LYS A 41 -4.24 8.47 11.43
N ASP A 42 -5.12 8.25 10.46
CA ASP A 42 -6.57 8.14 10.69
C ASP A 42 -7.04 6.68 10.84
N ILE A 43 -6.12 5.72 10.99
CA ILE A 43 -6.47 4.33 11.24
C ILE A 43 -6.66 4.15 12.76
N ASP A 44 -7.81 3.60 13.14
CA ASP A 44 -8.05 3.15 14.51
C ASP A 44 -7.35 1.80 14.73
N TYR A 45 -6.45 1.76 15.71
CA TYR A 45 -5.72 0.55 16.11
C TYR A 45 -6.20 0.01 17.47
N ALA A 46 -7.30 0.54 18.02
CA ALA A 46 -7.91 -0.02 19.22
C ALA A 46 -8.47 -1.43 18.97
N GLU A 47 -8.82 -1.73 17.72
CA GLU A 47 -9.23 -3.06 17.27
C GLU A 47 -8.04 -3.81 16.65
N GLU A 48 -7.84 -5.05 17.08
CA GLU A 48 -6.84 -5.94 16.48
C GLU A 48 -7.37 -6.52 15.17
N VAL A 49 -6.48 -6.68 14.19
CA VAL A 49 -6.80 -7.34 12.93
C VAL A 49 -6.85 -8.84 13.17
N ASP A 50 -7.99 -9.47 12.84
CA ASP A 50 -8.09 -10.93 12.80
C ASP A 50 -7.52 -11.47 11.48
N TYR A 51 -6.55 -12.37 11.57
CA TYR A 51 -5.82 -12.90 10.42
C TYR A 51 -6.13 -14.36 10.18
N MET A 52 -6.10 -14.76 8.91
CA MET A 52 -6.02 -16.18 8.58
C MET A 52 -4.76 -16.82 9.22
N PRO A 53 -4.84 -18.10 9.63
CA PRO A 53 -3.70 -18.81 10.21
C PRO A 53 -2.45 -18.71 9.31
N GLY A 54 -1.33 -18.27 9.89
CA GLY A 54 -0.06 -18.10 9.17
C GLY A 54 0.11 -16.76 8.43
N CYS A 55 -0.90 -15.88 8.46
CA CYS A 55 -0.84 -14.57 7.82
C CYS A 55 -0.67 -13.41 8.80
N ALA A 56 -0.58 -13.67 10.11
CA ALA A 56 -0.44 -12.64 11.13
C ALA A 56 0.85 -11.82 10.92
N VAL A 57 0.68 -10.49 10.83
CA VAL A 57 1.78 -9.53 10.68
C VAL A 57 1.54 -8.37 11.65
N ALA A 58 2.60 -7.85 12.26
CA ALA A 58 2.49 -6.68 13.12
C ALA A 58 2.06 -5.45 12.33
N ALA A 59 1.15 -4.63 12.89
CA ALA A 59 0.69 -3.40 12.24
C ALA A 59 1.85 -2.47 11.85
N GLU A 60 2.88 -2.37 12.69
CA GLU A 60 4.08 -1.57 12.41
C GLU A 60 4.86 -2.09 11.19
N THR A 61 4.94 -3.40 11.00
CA THR A 61 5.57 -4.00 9.81
C THR A 61 4.77 -3.65 8.55
N VAL A 62 3.44 -3.69 8.63
CA VAL A 62 2.57 -3.30 7.52
C VAL A 62 2.75 -1.83 7.17
N LYS A 63 2.75 -0.93 8.16
CA LYS A 63 2.96 0.52 7.95
C LYS A 63 4.31 0.81 7.31
N ALA A 64 5.38 0.26 7.87
CA ALA A 64 6.73 0.46 7.37
C ALA A 64 6.86 -0.02 5.91
N PHE A 65 6.30 -1.19 5.60
CA PHE A 65 6.29 -1.72 4.25
C PHE A 65 5.53 -0.81 3.28
N LEU A 66 4.34 -0.35 3.63
CA LEU A 66 3.54 0.51 2.74
C LEU A 66 4.19 1.88 2.52
N ILE A 67 4.83 2.46 3.54
CA ILE A 67 5.63 3.70 3.41
C ILE A 67 6.79 3.48 2.44
N ASP A 68 7.55 2.41 2.62
CA ASP A 68 8.69 2.09 1.77
C ASP A 68 8.25 1.90 0.30
N ARG A 69 7.18 1.13 0.07
CA ARG A 69 6.61 0.96 -1.27
C ARG A 69 6.11 2.27 -1.88
N ALA A 70 5.55 3.17 -1.08
CA ALA A 70 5.12 4.48 -1.57
C ALA A 70 6.29 5.32 -2.13
N LEU A 71 7.49 5.15 -1.57
CA LEU A 71 8.72 5.88 -1.93
C LEU A 71 9.53 5.21 -3.04
N GLU A 72 9.18 3.99 -3.44
CA GLU A 72 9.90 3.22 -4.47
C GLU A 72 10.01 4.02 -5.79
N GLY A 73 11.26 4.30 -6.19
CA GLY A 73 11.60 5.03 -7.42
C GLY A 73 11.46 6.55 -7.34
N VAL A 74 11.23 7.11 -6.15
CA VAL A 74 11.15 8.56 -5.88
C VAL A 74 12.40 9.08 -5.17
N VAL A 75 13.13 8.20 -4.48
CA VAL A 75 14.33 8.52 -3.71
C VAL A 75 15.41 7.50 -4.10
N ASP A 76 16.60 7.99 -4.50
CA ASP A 76 17.79 7.17 -4.80
C ASP A 76 18.55 6.78 -3.53
#